data_AF-A0A399NPD4-F1
#
_entry.id   AF-A0A399NPD4-F1
#
_cell.length_a   1.000
_cell.length_b   1.000
_cell.length_c   1.000
_cell.angle_alpha   90.00
_cell.angle_beta   90.00
_cell.angle_gamma   90.00
#
_symmetry.space_group_name_H-M   'P 1'
#
loop_
_entity.id
_entity.type
_entity.pdbx_description
1 polymer ?
#
loop_
_entity_poly.entity_id
_entity_poly.type
_entity_poly.pdbx_seq_one_letter_code
_entity_poly.pdbx_strand_id
1 'polypeptide(L)'
;MRIMLLTAGSRGDVEPFVALARHAASRGHEVRLALPDDSVAPEGVDTVPLGLDAQRVMSPGGRTPWALARHVRAEVRPAIRRMLAAAVRETVAFGPDVVVHHPLILSAPMVADALGVPRVLVEFAPVATPSDRFPAAGGPTATRDLGPRNRSTYAVPRA
;
A
#
# COMPACT_ATOMS: atom_id res chain seq x y z
N MET A 1 -2.10 -19.98 -10.56
CA MET A 1 -2.15 -18.53 -10.89
C MET A 1 -0.96 -17.84 -10.27
N ARG A 2 -0.53 -16.74 -10.89
CA ARG A 2 0.56 -15.87 -10.48
C ARG A 2 -0.04 -14.65 -9.77
N ILE A 3 0.23 -14.49 -8.49
CA ILE A 3 -0.39 -13.48 -7.63
C ILE A 3 0.68 -12.48 -7.20
N MET A 4 0.53 -11.22 -7.61
CA MET A 4 1.39 -10.14 -7.13
C MET A 4 0.75 -9.52 -5.89
N LEU A 5 1.46 -9.57 -4.77
CA LEU A 5 1.06 -8.97 -3.51
C LEU A 5 1.92 -7.74 -3.24
N LEU A 6 1.31 -6.57 -3.08
CA LEU A 6 2.00 -5.30 -2.87
C LEU A 6 1.58 -4.72 -1.52
N THR A 7 2.50 -4.64 -0.55
CA THR A 7 2.22 -4.00 0.75
C THR A 7 3.24 -2.93 1.10
N ALA A 8 2.78 -1.87 1.75
CA ALA A 8 3.61 -0.77 2.21
C ALA A 8 3.05 -0.22 3.52
N GLY A 9 3.92 0.01 4.51
CA GLY A 9 3.52 0.51 5.81
C GLY A 9 4.29 -0.16 6.95
N SER A 10 3.67 -0.16 8.12
CA SER A 10 4.23 -0.78 9.32
C SER A 10 3.93 -2.29 9.36
N ARG A 11 4.32 -2.95 10.45
CA ARG A 11 4.02 -4.36 10.70
C ARG A 11 2.54 -4.71 10.51
N GLY A 12 1.63 -3.85 10.95
CA GLY A 12 0.17 -4.06 10.81
C GLY A 12 -0.30 -4.10 9.37
N ASP A 13 0.43 -3.47 8.45
CA ASP A 13 0.13 -3.46 7.01
C ASP A 13 0.80 -4.66 6.30
N VAL A 14 1.90 -5.16 6.84
CA VAL A 14 2.74 -6.22 6.21
C VAL A 14 2.27 -7.62 6.60
N GLU A 15 2.03 -7.89 7.88
CA GLU A 15 1.71 -9.24 8.36
C GLU A 15 0.45 -9.86 7.72
N PRO A 16 -0.64 -9.12 7.46
CA PRO A 16 -1.80 -9.69 6.75
C PRO A 16 -1.46 -10.15 5.33
N PHE A 17 -0.59 -9.41 4.61
CA PHE A 17 -0.13 -9.80 3.28
C PHE A 17 0.80 -11.01 3.33
N VAL A 18 1.64 -11.13 4.36
CA VAL A 18 2.46 -12.34 4.60
C VAL A 18 1.57 -13.55 4.83
N ALA A 19 0.51 -13.42 5.66
CA ALA A 19 -0.44 -14.49 5.91
C ALA A 19 -1.17 -14.91 4.62
N LEU A 20 -1.62 -13.93 3.81
CA LEU A 20 -2.21 -14.18 2.50
C LEU A 20 -1.24 -14.88 1.56
N ALA A 21 0.03 -14.45 1.52
CA ALA A 21 1.06 -15.02 0.66
C ALA A 21 1.30 -16.49 0.97
N ARG A 22 1.48 -16.82 2.25
CA ARG A 22 1.66 -18.19 2.71
C ARG A 22 0.46 -19.06 2.39
N HIS A 23 -0.75 -18.55 2.64
CA HIS A 23 -1.97 -19.28 2.34
C HIS A 23 -2.09 -19.54 0.83
N ALA A 24 -1.95 -18.52 -0.01
CA ALA A 24 -2.00 -18.68 -1.47
C ALA A 24 -0.92 -19.63 -2.01
N ALA A 25 0.31 -19.54 -1.50
CA ALA A 25 1.38 -20.47 -1.87
C ALA A 25 1.03 -21.92 -1.47
N SER A 26 0.47 -22.13 -0.27
CA SER A 26 0.02 -23.46 0.19
C SER A 26 -1.09 -24.07 -0.67
N ARG A 27 -1.80 -23.24 -1.44
CA ARG A 27 -2.85 -23.66 -2.39
C ARG A 27 -2.31 -23.87 -3.80
N GLY A 28 -1.00 -23.77 -4.01
CA GLY A 28 -0.33 -24.02 -5.29
C GLY A 28 -0.28 -22.79 -6.22
N HIS A 29 -0.52 -21.58 -5.70
CA HIS A 29 -0.31 -20.35 -6.48
C HIS A 29 1.16 -19.94 -6.46
N GLU A 30 1.65 -19.37 -7.56
CA GLU A 30 2.95 -18.70 -7.61
C GLU A 30 2.75 -17.29 -7.05
N VAL A 31 3.40 -16.95 -5.94
CA VAL A 31 3.15 -15.69 -5.22
C VAL A 31 4.44 -14.91 -5.11
N ARG A 32 4.41 -13.64 -5.54
CA ARG A 32 5.47 -12.67 -5.27
C ARG A 32 4.95 -11.59 -4.34
N LEU A 33 5.62 -11.40 -3.21
CA LEU A 33 5.30 -10.39 -2.20
C LEU A 33 6.32 -9.25 -2.26
N ALA A 34 5.87 -8.04 -2.57
CA ALA A 34 6.66 -6.83 -2.42
C ALA A 34 6.39 -6.16 -1.07
N LEU A 35 7.45 -5.90 -0.32
CA LEU A 35 7.41 -5.40 1.07
C LEU A 35 8.33 -4.19 1.26
N PRO A 36 8.11 -3.38 2.32
CA PRO A 36 9.10 -2.42 2.80
C PRO A 36 10.42 -3.11 3.14
N ASP A 37 11.53 -2.41 2.90
CA ASP A 37 12.89 -2.92 3.03
C ASP A 37 13.26 -3.24 4.49
N ASP A 38 12.59 -2.61 5.44
CA ASP A 38 12.72 -2.83 6.88
C ASP A 38 11.82 -3.96 7.41
N SER A 39 11.10 -4.66 6.53
CA SER A 39 10.26 -5.80 6.90
C SER A 39 11.02 -7.12 6.86
N VAL A 40 10.65 -8.04 7.75
CA VAL A 40 11.21 -9.40 7.76
C VAL A 40 10.59 -10.20 6.61
N ALA A 41 11.43 -10.65 5.67
CA ALA A 41 10.99 -11.51 4.59
C ALA A 41 10.53 -12.88 5.14
N PRO A 42 9.28 -13.32 4.90
CA PRO A 42 8.84 -14.63 5.32
C PRO A 42 9.57 -15.75 4.57
N GLU A 43 10.00 -16.78 5.31
CA GLU A 43 10.51 -18.00 4.70
C GLU A 43 9.47 -18.67 3.79
N GLY A 44 9.95 -19.26 2.68
CA GLY A 44 9.12 -20.04 1.76
C GLY A 44 8.20 -19.22 0.84
N VAL A 45 8.35 -17.89 0.78
CA VAL A 45 7.61 -17.00 -0.11
C VAL A 45 8.61 -16.21 -0.95
N ASP A 46 8.35 -16.04 -2.26
CA ASP A 46 9.16 -15.16 -3.11
C ASP A 46 8.90 -13.70 -2.74
N THR A 47 9.95 -12.98 -2.37
CA THR A 47 9.88 -11.64 -1.80
C THR A 47 10.78 -10.66 -2.52
N VAL A 48 10.28 -9.45 -2.78
CA VAL A 48 11.04 -8.36 -3.41
C VAL A 48 10.95 -7.06 -2.60
N PRO A 49 12.03 -6.26 -2.52
CA PRO A 49 12.02 -4.99 -1.81
C PRO A 49 11.31 -3.89 -2.62
N LEU A 50 10.59 -3.00 -1.94
CA LEU A 50 9.95 -1.83 -2.57
C LEU A 50 10.83 -0.57 -2.57
N GLY A 51 11.98 -0.55 -1.90
CA GLY A 51 12.80 0.67 -1.80
C GLY A 51 12.24 1.69 -0.80
N LEU A 52 11.45 1.20 0.17
CA LEU A 52 10.80 1.97 1.23
C LEU A 52 11.25 1.43 2.59
N ASP A 53 11.87 2.27 3.41
CA ASP A 53 12.05 2.02 4.84
C ASP A 53 10.93 2.73 5.61
N ALA A 54 9.95 1.96 6.10
CA ALA A 54 8.77 2.50 6.74
C ALA A 54 9.10 3.19 8.07
N GLN A 55 9.97 2.58 8.90
CA GLN A 55 10.42 3.18 10.16
C GLN A 55 11.09 4.53 9.96
N ARG A 56 12.01 4.63 8.99
CA ARG A 56 12.71 5.89 8.67
C ARG A 56 11.76 6.95 8.15
N VAL A 57 10.81 6.58 7.28
CA VAL A 57 9.80 7.51 6.77
C VAL A 57 8.91 8.05 7.89
N MET A 58 8.55 7.22 8.88
CA MET A 58 7.67 7.59 9.99
C MET A 58 8.39 8.29 11.17
N SER A 59 9.72 8.32 11.18
CA SER A 59 10.52 8.83 12.30
C SER A 59 11.28 10.11 11.91
N PRO A 60 10.62 11.28 11.88
CA PRO A 60 11.32 12.53 11.60
C PRO A 60 12.31 12.85 12.72
N GLY A 61 13.53 13.26 12.35
CA GLY A 61 14.59 13.64 13.30
C GLY A 61 14.32 14.92 14.11
N GLY A 62 13.13 15.51 13.99
CA GLY A 62 12.70 16.71 14.72
C GLY A 62 11.23 17.03 14.49
N ARG A 63 10.60 17.71 15.46
CA ARG A 63 9.15 18.02 15.46
C ARG A 63 8.81 19.45 15.03
N THR A 64 9.79 20.26 14.67
CA THR A 64 9.53 21.63 14.19
C THR A 64 8.99 21.60 12.75
N PRO A 65 8.18 22.58 12.32
CA PRO A 65 7.66 22.62 10.95
C PRO A 65 8.76 22.55 9.88
N TRP A 66 9.89 23.22 10.13
CA TRP A 66 11.05 23.21 9.23
C TRP A 66 11.77 21.85 9.18
N ALA A 67 11.90 21.17 10.33
CA ALA A 67 12.46 19.82 10.38
C ALA A 67 11.55 18.82 9.63
N LEU A 68 10.24 18.91 9.82
CA LEU A 68 9.27 18.08 9.11
C LEU A 68 9.29 18.33 7.60
N ALA A 69 9.32 19.59 7.17
CA ALA A 69 9.41 19.95 5.75
C ALA A 69 10.71 19.40 5.10
N ARG A 70 11.84 19.47 5.80
CA ARG A 70 13.09 18.84 5.34
C ARG A 70 12.95 17.33 5.25
N HIS A 71 12.42 16.69 6.28
CA HIS A 71 12.20 15.24 6.31
C HIS A 71 11.36 14.79 5.12
N VAL A 72 10.25 15.50 4.86
CA VAL A 72 9.38 15.23 3.71
C VAL A 72 10.15 15.34 2.40
N ARG A 73 10.97 16.38 2.23
CA ARG A 73 11.73 16.62 1.00
C ARG A 73 12.87 15.61 0.79
N ALA A 74 13.62 15.30 1.85
CA ALA A 74 14.85 14.51 1.79
C ALA A 74 14.61 12.99 1.88
N GLU A 75 13.60 12.57 2.64
CA GLU A 75 13.36 11.16 2.97
C GLU A 75 12.06 10.65 2.35
N VAL A 76 10.93 11.28 2.71
CA VAL A 76 9.59 10.77 2.36
C VAL A 76 9.33 10.80 0.86
N ARG A 77 9.53 11.96 0.19
CA ARG A 77 9.27 12.10 -1.25
C ARG A 77 10.12 11.16 -2.10
N PRO A 78 11.45 11.05 -1.90
CA PRO A 78 12.26 10.08 -2.63
C PRO A 78 11.86 8.63 -2.36
N ALA A 79 11.54 8.28 -1.11
CA ALA A 79 11.12 6.92 -0.75
C ALA A 79 9.80 6.53 -1.43
N ILE A 80 8.80 7.41 -1.41
CA ILE A 80 7.53 7.18 -2.13
C ILE A 80 7.78 7.00 -3.63
N ARG A 81 8.64 7.82 -4.25
CA ARG A 81 8.96 7.67 -5.68
C ARG A 81 9.61 6.32 -5.99
N ARG A 82 10.55 5.88 -5.16
CA ARG A 82 11.19 4.56 -5.31
C ARG A 82 10.18 3.43 -5.16
N MET A 83 9.33 3.50 -4.12
CA MET A 83 8.25 2.55 -3.89
C MET A 83 7.31 2.41 -5.08
N LEU A 84 6.79 3.54 -5.59
CA LEU A 84 5.86 3.51 -6.71
C LEU A 84 6.52 2.94 -7.97
N ALA A 85 7.78 3.28 -8.24
CA ALA A 85 8.53 2.75 -9.37
C ALA A 85 8.84 1.26 -9.20
N ALA A 86 9.24 0.82 -8.01
CA ALA A 86 9.49 -0.58 -7.71
C ALA A 86 8.23 -1.42 -7.88
N ALA A 87 7.10 -0.99 -7.31
CA ALA A 87 5.83 -1.68 -7.48
C ALA A 87 5.48 -1.91 -8.97
N VAL A 88 5.68 -0.91 -9.83
CA VAL A 88 5.48 -1.07 -11.28
C VAL A 88 6.47 -2.06 -11.88
N ARG A 89 7.78 -1.85 -11.66
CA ARG A 89 8.83 -2.71 -12.24
C ARG A 89 8.66 -4.17 -11.86
N GLU A 90 8.47 -4.44 -10.56
CA GLU A 90 8.36 -5.80 -10.04
C GLU A 90 7.07 -6.47 -10.53
N THR A 91 5.97 -5.72 -10.64
CA THR A 91 4.71 -6.25 -11.18
C THR A 91 4.84 -6.60 -12.67
N VAL A 92 5.45 -5.73 -13.48
CA VAL A 92 5.68 -6.00 -14.91
C VAL A 92 6.64 -7.18 -15.10
N ALA A 93 7.75 -7.20 -14.37
CA ALA A 93 8.73 -8.27 -14.44
C ALA A 93 8.17 -9.61 -13.98
N PHE A 94 7.29 -9.60 -12.98
CA PHE A 94 6.60 -10.80 -12.56
C PHE A 94 5.59 -11.23 -13.60
N GLY A 95 4.71 -10.35 -14.12
CA GLY A 95 3.64 -10.73 -15.05
C GLY A 95 2.53 -11.56 -14.38
N PRO A 96 1.82 -11.00 -13.39
CA PRO A 96 0.81 -11.72 -12.62
C PRO A 96 -0.50 -11.92 -13.39
N ASP A 97 -1.34 -12.83 -12.88
CA ASP A 97 -2.75 -12.96 -13.28
C ASP A 97 -3.67 -12.03 -12.46
N VAL A 98 -3.21 -11.55 -11.30
CA VAL A 98 -3.94 -10.64 -10.40
C VAL A 98 -2.98 -9.85 -9.52
N VAL A 99 -3.33 -8.58 -9.25
CA VAL A 99 -2.59 -7.69 -8.34
C VAL A 99 -3.42 -7.42 -7.09
N VAL A 100 -2.93 -7.83 -5.92
CA VAL A 100 -3.53 -7.48 -4.63
C VAL A 100 -2.65 -6.43 -3.96
N HIS A 101 -3.23 -5.31 -3.52
CA HIS A 101 -2.42 -4.18 -3.09
C HIS A 101 -2.98 -3.41 -1.89
N HIS A 102 -2.05 -2.85 -1.12
CA HIS A 102 -2.30 -1.89 -0.05
C HIS A 102 -2.67 -0.50 -0.64
N PRO A 103 -3.47 0.35 0.04
CA PRO A 103 -3.94 1.62 -0.52
C PRO A 103 -2.82 2.65 -0.72
N LEU A 104 -1.71 2.55 0.02
CA LEU A 104 -0.56 3.46 -0.13
C LEU A 104 0.22 3.25 -1.44
N ILE A 105 0.04 2.12 -2.13
CA ILE A 105 0.74 1.82 -3.37
C ILE A 105 -0.10 2.29 -4.55
N LEU A 106 -0.15 3.61 -4.73
CA LEU A 106 -1.00 4.29 -5.70
C LEU A 106 -0.70 3.91 -7.16
N SER A 107 0.47 3.32 -7.45
CA SER A 107 0.83 2.83 -8.78
C SER A 107 0.29 1.43 -9.08
N ALA A 108 -0.18 0.67 -8.09
CA ALA A 108 -0.70 -0.69 -8.29
C ALA A 108 -1.94 -0.74 -9.21
N PRO A 109 -2.95 0.14 -9.05
CA PRO A 109 -4.06 0.22 -10.00
C PRO A 109 -3.61 0.48 -11.44
N MET A 110 -2.63 1.37 -11.62
CA MET A 110 -2.15 1.79 -12.93
C MET A 110 -1.46 0.64 -13.68
N VAL A 111 -0.58 -0.11 -12.99
CA VAL A 111 0.11 -1.24 -13.61
C VAL A 111 -0.81 -2.42 -13.86
N ALA A 112 -1.78 -2.68 -12.96
CA ALA A 112 -2.78 -3.72 -13.18
C ALA A 112 -3.65 -3.42 -14.42
N ASP A 113 -4.11 -2.17 -14.56
CA ASP A 113 -4.89 -1.73 -15.72
C ASP A 113 -4.06 -1.80 -17.01
N ALA A 114 -2.80 -1.39 -16.97
CA ALA A 114 -1.89 -1.46 -18.11
C ALA A 114 -1.60 -2.90 -18.57
N LEU A 115 -1.55 -3.85 -17.63
CA LEU A 115 -1.37 -5.28 -17.91
C LEU A 115 -2.69 -5.99 -18.27
N GLY A 116 -3.84 -5.33 -18.10
CA GLY A 116 -5.16 -5.91 -18.35
C GLY A 116 -5.56 -6.99 -17.34
N VAL A 117 -5.03 -6.92 -16.12
CA VAL A 117 -5.27 -7.93 -15.07
C VAL A 117 -6.16 -7.39 -13.96
N PRO A 118 -6.98 -8.23 -13.32
CA PRO A 118 -7.79 -7.81 -12.17
C PRO A 118 -6.91 -7.29 -11.02
N ARG A 119 -7.45 -6.32 -10.28
CA ARG A 119 -6.85 -5.81 -9.05
C ARG A 119 -7.78 -5.99 -7.85
N VAL A 120 -7.20 -6.23 -6.69
CA VAL A 120 -7.88 -6.32 -5.40
C VAL A 120 -7.24 -5.33 -4.43
N LEU A 121 -8.03 -4.40 -3.93
CA LEU A 121 -7.61 -3.48 -2.86
C LEU A 121 -7.79 -4.17 -1.52
N VAL A 122 -6.75 -4.14 -0.67
CA VAL A 122 -6.82 -4.57 0.73
C VAL A 122 -6.59 -3.36 1.61
N GLU A 123 -7.61 -2.94 2.35
CA GLU A 123 -7.54 -1.82 3.30
C GLU A 123 -7.86 -2.30 4.71
N PHE A 124 -7.05 -1.85 5.69
CA PHE A 124 -7.25 -2.16 7.12
C PHE A 124 -7.92 -1.02 7.88
N ALA A 125 -8.06 0.13 7.21
CA ALA A 125 -8.79 1.29 7.66
C ALA A 125 -9.68 1.78 6.50
N PRO A 126 -10.81 2.43 6.79
CA PRO A 126 -11.72 2.90 5.77
C PRO A 126 -11.12 4.08 5.00
N VAL A 127 -10.35 3.83 3.95
CA VAL A 127 -9.60 4.90 3.26
C VAL A 127 -10.13 5.13 1.85
N ALA A 128 -10.39 4.05 1.10
CA ALA A 128 -10.63 4.14 -0.32
C ALA A 128 -11.94 3.50 -0.78
N THR A 129 -12.49 2.51 -0.07
CA THR A 129 -13.80 1.93 -0.43
C THR A 129 -14.94 2.72 0.22
N PRO A 130 -15.82 3.39 -0.56
CA PRO A 130 -16.87 4.22 0.02
C PRO A 130 -17.91 3.41 0.80
N SER A 131 -18.14 3.80 2.06
CA SER A 131 -19.10 3.21 3.00
C SER A 131 -20.03 4.27 3.57
N ASP A 132 -21.27 3.91 3.88
CA ASP A 132 -22.20 4.75 4.67
C ASP A 132 -22.12 4.49 6.18
N ARG A 133 -21.50 3.38 6.59
CA ARG A 133 -21.41 2.97 8.00
C ARG A 133 -20.36 3.72 8.80
N PHE A 134 -19.33 4.25 8.14
CA PHE A 134 -18.22 4.95 8.78
C PHE A 134 -17.61 5.94 7.78
N PRO A 135 -17.08 7.09 8.24
CA PRO A 135 -16.41 8.05 7.38
C PRO A 135 -15.00 7.56 6.98
N ALA A 136 -14.45 8.17 5.94
CA ALA A 136 -13.09 7.94 5.48
C ALA A 136 -12.07 8.40 6.53
N ALA A 137 -11.13 7.52 6.86
CA ALA A 137 -10.00 7.80 7.74
C ALA A 137 -9.03 8.79 7.06
N GLY A 138 -8.65 9.85 7.79
CA GLY A 138 -7.62 10.81 7.35
C GLY A 138 -8.10 12.00 6.51
N GLY A 139 -9.39 12.08 6.16
CA GLY A 139 -9.99 13.27 5.55
C GLY A 139 -10.25 14.40 6.56
N PRO A 140 -10.47 15.65 6.11
CA PRO A 140 -10.83 16.78 6.98
C PRO A 140 -12.16 16.58 7.75
N THR A 141 -12.96 15.59 7.35
CA THR A 141 -14.23 15.19 7.98
C THR A 141 -14.12 13.91 8.80
N ALA A 142 -12.92 13.30 8.93
CA ALA A 142 -12.69 11.97 9.50
C ALA A 142 -13.00 11.83 11.01
N THR A 143 -13.41 12.92 11.67
CA THR A 143 -13.65 12.94 13.12
C THR A 143 -15.13 12.93 13.49
N ARG A 144 -16.05 12.94 12.52
CA ARG A 144 -17.51 12.93 12.78
C ARG A 144 -18.24 11.93 11.90
N ASP A 145 -19.12 11.18 12.52
CA ASP A 145 -20.10 10.35 11.81
C ASP A 145 -21.15 11.24 11.16
N LEU A 146 -21.26 11.17 9.83
CA LEU A 146 -22.22 11.91 9.01
C LEU A 146 -23.42 11.04 8.59
N GLY A 147 -23.54 9.83 9.15
CA GLY A 147 -24.57 8.84 8.83
C GLY A 147 -24.60 8.51 7.33
N PRO A 148 -25.75 8.63 6.64
CA PRO A 148 -25.84 8.36 5.20
C PRO A 148 -24.87 9.16 4.32
N ARG A 149 -24.33 10.29 4.81
CA ARG A 149 -23.35 11.11 4.09
C ARG A 149 -21.90 10.65 4.30
N ASN A 150 -21.64 9.61 5.10
CA ASN A 150 -20.30 9.05 5.25
C ASN A 150 -19.69 8.67 3.91
N ARG A 151 -20.49 8.20 2.95
CA ARG A 151 -20.01 7.84 1.61
C ARG A 151 -19.32 9.00 0.87
N SER A 152 -19.73 10.26 1.10
CA SER A 152 -19.11 11.42 0.45
C SER A 152 -17.77 11.79 1.04
N THR A 153 -17.42 11.29 2.22
CA THR A 153 -16.11 11.57 2.85
C THR A 153 -14.95 10.87 2.16
N TYR A 154 -15.24 9.85 1.34
CA TYR A 154 -14.27 9.13 0.50
C TYR A 154 -13.99 9.82 -0.84
N ALA A 155 -14.75 10.86 -1.18
CA ALA A 155 -14.51 11.61 -2.39
C ALA A 155 -13.19 12.40 -2.25
N VAL A 156 -12.25 12.16 -3.16
CA VAL A 156 -11.08 13.02 -3.31
C VAL A 156 -11.56 14.41 -3.74
N PRO A 157 -11.23 15.50 -3.02
CA PRO A 157 -11.56 16.85 -3.46
C PRO A 157 -11.00 17.06 -4.87
N ARG A 158 -11.87 17.32 -5.84
CA ARG A 158 -11.45 17.80 -7.16
C ARG A 158 -11.14 19.29 -6.98
N ALA A 159 -9.84 19.62 -6.92
CA ALA A 159 -9.37 20.99 -7.01
C ALA A 159 -9.39 21.46 -8.47
#